data_AF-A0A0F9A7D3-F1
#
_entry.id   AF-A0A0F9A7D3-F1
#
_cell.length_a   1.000
_cell.length_b   1.000
_cell.length_c   1.000
_cell.angle_alpha   90.00
_cell.angle_beta   90.00
_cell.angle_gamma   90.00
#
_symmetry.space_group_name_H-M   'P 1'
#
loop_
_entity.id
_entity.type
_entity.pdbx_description
1 polymer ?
#
loop_
_entity_poly.entity_id
_entity_poly.type
_entity_poly.pdbx_seq_one_letter_code
_entity_poly.pdbx_strand_id
1 'polypeptide(L)'
;MNSHIPPEVVYSSGQTNIGALFHQRVAAHPDHIAVVEGSRVLTYNQLEDRSNRLAHLMMDLGLGKGDRVGLLARNCAEYVEVELAAAKAGTIVAALNWRLGNRELRHCVQLVEP
;
A
#
# COMPACT_ATOMS: atom_id res chain seq x y z
N MET A 1 5.49 -20.91 -30.69
CA MET A 1 4.98 -20.23 -29.47
C MET A 1 5.77 -20.78 -28.29
N ASN A 2 6.75 -20.03 -27.77
CA ASN A 2 7.47 -20.44 -26.58
C ASN A 2 6.56 -20.24 -25.37
N SER A 3 6.11 -21.35 -24.78
CA SER A 3 5.40 -21.32 -23.50
C SER A 3 6.39 -20.93 -22.41
N HIS A 4 6.43 -19.65 -22.06
CA HIS A 4 7.18 -19.20 -20.89
C HIS A 4 6.56 -19.86 -19.65
N ILE A 5 7.32 -20.70 -18.95
CA ILE A 5 6.95 -21.25 -17.64
C ILE A 5 7.54 -20.31 -16.59
N PRO A 6 6.72 -19.56 -15.82
CA PRO A 6 7.21 -18.75 -14.74
C PRO A 6 7.97 -19.58 -13.70
N PRO A 7 9.06 -19.07 -13.11
CA PRO A 7 9.77 -19.78 -12.05
C PRO A 7 8.89 -19.96 -10.82
N GLU A 8 9.20 -20.95 -9.97
CA GLU A 8 8.42 -21.30 -8.78
C GLU A 8 8.13 -20.11 -7.85
N VAL A 9 9.08 -19.17 -7.74
CA VAL A 9 8.93 -17.92 -6.98
C VAL A 9 7.77 -17.04 -7.48
N VAL A 10 7.44 -17.11 -8.77
CA VAL A 10 6.28 -16.40 -9.34
C VAL A 10 5.00 -17.13 -8.99
N TYR A 11 4.99 -18.45 -8.96
CA TYR A 11 3.80 -19.23 -8.57
C TYR A 11 3.47 -19.10 -7.08
N SER A 12 4.47 -19.01 -6.22
CA SER A 12 4.26 -18.83 -4.77
C SER A 12 3.84 -17.40 -4.40
N SER A 13 3.98 -16.42 -5.30
CA SER A 13 3.60 -15.02 -5.05
C SER A 13 2.13 -14.83 -4.69
N GLY A 14 1.22 -15.70 -5.15
CA GLY A 14 -0.20 -15.66 -4.81
C GLY A 14 -0.54 -16.12 -3.39
N GLN A 15 0.43 -16.64 -2.63
CA GLN A 15 0.21 -17.17 -1.28
C GLN A 15 0.38 -16.10 -0.18
N THR A 16 0.86 -14.91 -0.53
CA THR A 16 1.14 -13.82 0.41
C THR A 16 0.76 -12.47 -0.20
N ASN A 17 0.80 -11.42 0.60
CA ASN A 17 0.62 -10.04 0.13
C ASN A 17 1.71 -9.13 0.71
N ILE A 18 1.77 -7.90 0.22
CA ILE A 18 2.77 -6.92 0.67
C ILE A 18 2.68 -6.65 2.18
N GLY A 19 1.48 -6.63 2.76
CA GLY A 19 1.29 -6.47 4.20
C GLY A 19 1.93 -7.59 5.02
N ALA A 20 1.75 -8.85 4.61
CA ALA A 20 2.34 -10.01 5.25
C ALA A 20 3.87 -10.05 5.12
N LEU A 21 4.41 -9.74 3.93
CA LEU A 21 5.85 -9.62 3.71
C LEU A 21 6.47 -8.50 4.55
N PHE A 22 5.77 -7.37 4.67
CA PHE A 22 6.21 -6.26 5.51
C PHE A 22 6.21 -6.65 7.00
N HIS A 23 5.18 -7.34 7.49
CA HIS A 23 5.12 -7.84 8.85
C HIS A 23 6.31 -8.75 9.21
N GLN A 24 6.69 -9.66 8.30
CA GLN A 24 7.89 -10.49 8.47
C GLN A 24 9.17 -9.66 8.57
N ARG A 25 9.26 -8.59 7.77
CA ARG A 25 10.42 -7.67 7.82
C ARG A 25 10.48 -6.90 9.14
N VAL A 26 9.33 -6.47 9.66
CA VAL A 26 9.23 -5.79 10.96
C VAL A 26 9.70 -6.70 12.08
N ALA A 27 9.29 -7.97 12.09
CA ALA A 27 9.72 -8.94 13.10
C ALA A 27 11.24 -9.15 13.09
N ALA A 28 11.88 -9.12 11.91
CA ALA A 28 13.32 -9.29 11.78
C ALA A 28 14.14 -8.04 12.19
N HIS A 29 13.62 -6.83 11.94
CA HIS A 29 14.35 -5.58 12.11
C HIS A 29 13.48 -4.43 12.64
N PRO A 30 12.88 -4.56 13.84
CA PRO A 30 11.83 -3.64 14.31
C PRO A 30 12.33 -2.19 14.49
N ASP A 31 13.58 -2.03 14.95
CA ASP A 31 14.16 -0.73 15.27
C ASP A 31 14.93 -0.09 14.10
N HIS A 32 15.04 -0.78 12.96
CA HIS A 32 15.67 -0.20 11.78
C HIS A 32 14.79 0.90 11.18
N ILE A 33 15.44 1.94 10.64
CA ILE A 33 14.76 3.04 9.95
C ILE A 33 14.09 2.50 8.67
N ALA A 34 12.80 2.74 8.54
CA ALA A 34 12.00 2.36 7.38
C ALA A 34 11.71 3.56 6.45
N VAL A 35 11.41 4.73 7.04
CA VAL A 35 11.06 5.95 6.29
C VAL A 35 11.76 7.16 6.89
N VAL A 36 12.28 8.03 6.01
CA VAL A 36 12.82 9.35 6.35
C VAL A 36 12.09 10.41 5.55
N GLU A 37 11.44 11.34 6.23
CA GLU A 37 10.72 12.49 5.68
C GLU A 37 11.24 13.76 6.34
N GLY A 38 12.26 14.39 5.75
CA GLY A 38 12.92 15.54 6.37
C GLY A 38 13.50 15.18 7.74
N SER A 39 13.00 15.85 8.80
CA SER A 39 13.40 15.56 10.19
C SER A 39 12.60 14.41 10.83
N ARG A 40 11.54 13.92 10.19
CA ARG A 40 10.73 12.80 10.69
C ARG A 40 11.36 11.49 10.24
N VAL A 41 11.61 10.60 11.20
CA VAL A 41 12.15 9.27 10.97
C VAL A 41 11.21 8.26 11.60
N LEU A 42 10.82 7.24 10.84
CA LEU A 42 10.00 6.14 11.32
C LEU A 42 10.78 4.84 11.25
N THR A 43 10.78 4.07 12.34
CA THR A 43 11.27 2.69 12.32
C THR A 43 10.26 1.76 11.68
N TYR A 44 10.67 0.53 11.35
CA TYR A 44 9.76 -0.51 10.86
C TYR A 44 8.60 -0.75 11.81
N ASN A 45 8.85 -0.85 13.13
CA ASN A 45 7.80 -1.08 14.12
C ASN A 45 6.81 0.11 14.21
N GLN A 46 7.32 1.34 14.15
CA GLN A 46 6.45 2.53 14.15
C GLN A 46 5.57 2.61 12.89
N LEU A 47 6.12 2.24 11.73
CA LEU A 47 5.38 2.20 10.48
C LEU A 47 4.34 1.06 10.47
N GLU A 48 4.68 -0.08 11.05
CA GLU A 48 3.77 -1.23 11.26
C GLU A 48 2.56 -0.82 12.09
N ASP A 49 2.78 -0.20 13.25
CA ASP A 49 1.71 0.26 14.13
C ASP A 49 0.77 1.27 13.45
N ARG A 50 1.34 2.21 12.69
CA ARG A 50 0.57 3.24 11.99
C ARG A 50 -0.26 2.65 10.87
N SER A 51 0.34 1.80 10.03
CA SER A 51 -0.37 1.11 8.96
C SER A 51 -1.43 0.14 9.48
N ASN A 52 -1.19 -0.55 10.60
CA ASN A 52 -2.19 -1.41 11.25
C ASN A 52 -3.39 -0.61 11.74
N ARG A 53 -3.18 0.53 12.40
CA ARG A 53 -4.30 1.40 12.82
C ARG A 53 -5.10 1.92 11.63
N LEU A 54 -4.44 2.32 10.56
CA LEU A 54 -5.12 2.79 9.35
C LEU A 54 -5.89 1.66 8.65
N ALA A 55 -5.35 0.44 8.60
CA ALA A 55 -6.05 -0.72 8.04
C ALA A 55 -7.33 -1.03 8.81
N HIS A 56 -7.28 -1.04 10.15
CA HIS A 56 -8.48 -1.22 10.98
C HIS A 56 -9.49 -0.10 10.76
N LEU A 57 -9.05 1.16 10.67
CA LEU A 57 -9.95 2.28 10.36
C LEU A 57 -10.64 2.10 8.99
N MET A 58 -9.93 1.66 7.95
CA MET A 58 -10.52 1.37 6.66
C MET A 58 -11.62 0.30 6.77
N MET A 59 -11.34 -0.78 7.52
CA MET A 59 -12.33 -1.85 7.77
C MET A 59 -13.54 -1.34 8.57
N ASP A 60 -13.33 -0.51 9.59
CA ASP A 60 -14.39 0.10 10.40
C ASP A 60 -15.27 1.06 9.59
N LEU A 61 -14.70 1.71 8.56
CA LEU A 61 -15.43 2.53 7.59
C LEU A 61 -16.19 1.69 6.55
N GLY A 62 -16.09 0.37 6.61
CA GLY A 62 -16.80 -0.56 5.73
C GLY A 62 -16.06 -0.93 4.44
N LEU A 63 -14.78 -0.58 4.29
CA LEU A 63 -14.01 -1.00 3.13
C LEU A 63 -13.66 -2.49 3.23
N GLY A 64 -13.95 -3.22 2.16
CA GLY A 64 -13.68 -4.64 2.01
C GLY A 64 -12.60 -4.94 0.96
N LYS A 65 -12.31 -6.23 0.80
CA LYS A 65 -11.36 -6.70 -0.19
C LYS A 65 -11.78 -6.28 -1.61
N GLY A 66 -10.87 -5.65 -2.34
CA GLY A 66 -11.10 -5.17 -3.70
C GLY A 66 -11.71 -3.77 -3.78
N ASP A 67 -12.15 -3.17 -2.67
CA ASP A 67 -12.52 -1.75 -2.67
C ASP A 67 -11.31 -0.87 -3.00
N ARG A 68 -11.57 0.25 -3.66
CA ARG A 68 -10.52 1.15 -4.14
C ARG A 68 -10.42 2.41 -3.28
N VAL A 69 -9.20 2.82 -2.97
CA VAL A 69 -8.88 4.06 -2.24
C VAL A 69 -8.03 4.95 -3.14
N GLY A 70 -8.54 6.14 -3.47
CA GLY A 70 -7.77 7.14 -4.21
C GLY A 70 -6.73 7.81 -3.32
N LEU A 71 -5.46 7.80 -3.73
CA LEU A 71 -4.36 8.44 -3.03
C LEU A 71 -3.77 9.58 -3.87
N LEU A 72 -4.10 10.82 -3.51
CA LEU A 72 -3.58 12.03 -4.15
C LEU A 72 -2.68 12.78 -3.17
N ALA A 73 -1.38 12.54 -3.24
CA ALA A 73 -0.41 13.14 -2.34
C ALA A 73 0.93 13.40 -3.05
N ARG A 74 1.74 14.28 -2.44
CA ARG A 74 3.18 14.37 -2.72
C ARG A 74 3.90 13.27 -1.92
N ASN A 75 5.22 13.15 -2.09
CA ASN A 75 6.01 12.23 -1.29
C ASN A 75 5.91 12.62 0.20
N CYS A 76 5.31 11.74 1.00
CA CYS A 76 5.20 11.85 2.44
C CYS A 76 5.20 10.47 3.09
N ALA A 77 5.41 10.40 4.41
CA ALA A 77 5.39 9.12 5.14
C ALA A 77 4.01 8.45 5.06
N GLU A 78 2.94 9.24 5.11
CA GLU A 78 1.55 8.78 5.03
C GLU A 78 1.25 8.07 3.70
N TYR A 79 1.98 8.37 2.62
CA TYR A 79 1.83 7.66 1.37
C TYR A 79 2.14 6.16 1.56
N VAL A 80 3.26 5.85 2.21
CA VAL A 80 3.67 4.47 2.48
C VAL A 80 2.74 3.81 3.51
N GLU A 81 2.25 4.57 4.49
CA GLU A 81 1.27 4.10 5.46
C GLU A 81 -0.03 3.64 4.80
N VAL A 82 -0.56 4.40 3.83
CA VAL A 82 -1.79 4.07 3.07
C VAL A 82 -1.58 2.81 2.23
N GLU A 83 -0.47 2.69 1.51
CA GLU A 83 -0.14 1.51 0.70
C GLU A 83 -0.07 0.24 1.55
N LEU A 84 0.61 0.29 2.70
CA LEU A 84 0.70 -0.84 3.62
C LEU A 84 -0.64 -1.15 4.27
N ALA A 85 -1.40 -0.14 4.69
CA ALA A 85 -2.72 -0.33 5.27
C ALA A 85 -3.68 -0.98 4.27
N ALA A 86 -3.66 -0.53 3.01
CA ALA A 86 -4.48 -1.08 1.94
C ALA A 86 -4.12 -2.54 1.66
N ALA A 87 -2.82 -2.85 1.56
CA ALA A 87 -2.37 -4.23 1.38
C ALA A 87 -2.82 -5.16 2.52
N LYS A 88 -2.88 -4.66 3.76
CA LYS A 88 -3.36 -5.41 4.93
C LYS A 88 -4.88 -5.56 4.96
N ALA A 89 -5.62 -4.52 4.58
CA ALA A 89 -7.08 -4.55 4.48
C ALA A 89 -7.59 -5.30 3.22
N GLY A 90 -6.70 -5.58 2.26
CA GLY A 90 -7.06 -6.17 0.97
C GLY A 90 -7.73 -5.19 0.00
N THR A 91 -7.64 -3.89 0.28
CA THR A 91 -8.11 -2.82 -0.61
C THR A 91 -7.05 -2.50 -1.67
N ILE A 92 -7.44 -1.76 -2.70
CA ILE A 92 -6.60 -1.40 -3.85
C ILE A 92 -6.33 0.09 -3.81
N VAL A 93 -5.06 0.50 -3.82
CA VAL A 93 -4.69 1.90 -3.94
C VAL A 93 -4.72 2.33 -5.39
N ALA A 94 -5.49 3.38 -5.68
CA ALA A 94 -5.42 4.12 -6.92
C ALA A 94 -4.50 5.33 -6.72
N ALA A 95 -3.22 5.16 -7.05
CA ALA A 95 -2.22 6.22 -6.96
C ALA A 95 -2.49 7.32 -8.01
N LEU A 96 -2.78 8.53 -7.54
CA LEU A 96 -3.09 9.68 -8.38
C LEU A 96 -1.91 10.67 -8.43
N ASN A 97 -1.60 11.16 -9.62
CA ASN A 97 -0.52 12.11 -9.82
C ASN A 97 -1.00 13.55 -9.51
N TRP A 98 -0.49 14.13 -8.44
CA TRP A 98 -0.83 15.50 -7.98
C TRP A 98 -0.53 16.61 -8.99
N ARG A 99 0.27 16.34 -10.03
CA ARG A 99 0.55 17.31 -11.10
C ARG A 99 -0.51 17.35 -12.19
N LEU A 100 -1.45 16.42 -12.19
CA LEU A 100 -2.52 16.35 -13.19
C LEU A 100 -3.59 17.42 -12.93
N GLY A 101 -4.17 17.92 -14.01
CA GLY A 101 -5.31 18.83 -13.96
C GLY A 101 -6.61 18.11 -13.59
N ASN A 102 -7.66 18.89 -13.33
CA ASN A 102 -8.95 18.36 -12.91
C ASN A 102 -9.58 17.38 -13.90
N ARG A 103 -9.35 17.57 -15.20
CA ARG A 103 -9.89 16.69 -16.25
C ARG A 103 -9.20 15.33 -16.21
N GLU A 104 -7.87 15.32 -16.14
CA GLU A 104 -7.07 14.11 -16.11
C GLU A 104 -7.30 13.33 -14.81
N LEU A 105 -7.36 14.03 -13.66
CA LEU A 105 -7.67 13.40 -12.38
C LEU A 105 -9.06 12.74 -12.37
N ARG A 106 -10.08 13.42 -12.91
CA ARG A 106 -11.42 12.84 -13.04
C ARG A 106 -11.40 11.58 -13.90
N HIS A 107 -10.66 11.60 -15.00
CA HIS A 107 -10.50 10.42 -15.85
C HIS A 107 -9.83 9.26 -15.09
N CYS A 108 -8.77 9.52 -14.32
CA CYS A 108 -8.12 8.50 -13.50
C CYS A 108 -9.05 7.90 -12.44
N VAL A 109 -9.86 8.73 -11.77
CA VAL A 109 -10.84 8.25 -10.78
C VAL A 109 -11.90 7.39 -11.45
N GLN A 110 -12.46 7.82 -12.59
CA GLN A 110 -13.45 7.07 -13.35
C GLN A 110 -12.90 5.73 -13.87
N LEU A 111 -11.61 5.69 -14.23
CA LEU A 111 -10.95 4.47 -14.70
C LEU A 111 -10.91 3.37 -13.62
N VAL A 112 -10.94 3.75 -12.35
CA VAL A 112 -10.85 2.82 -11.20
C VAL A 112 -12.19 2.71 -10.44
N GLU A 113 -13.28 3.26 -10.95
CA GLU A 113 -14.63 2.97 -10.45
C GLU A 113 -14.98 1.48 -10.66
N PRO A 114 -15.80 0.87 -9.78
CA PRO A 114 -16.09 -0.56 -9.83
C PRO A 114 -17.04 -0.90 -10.99
#